data_AF-A0A1I8G3R1-F1
#
_entry.id   AF-A0A1I8G3R1-F1
#
_cell.length_a   1.000
_cell.length_b   1.000
_cell.length_c   1.000
_cell.angle_alpha   90.00
_cell.angle_beta   90.00
_cell.angle_gamma   90.00
#
_symmetry.space_group_name_H-M   'P 1'
#
loop_
_entity.id
_entity.type
_entity.pdbx_description
1 polymer ?
#
loop_
_entity_poly.entity_id
_entity_poly.type
_entity_poly.pdbx_seq_one_letter_code
_entity_poly.pdbx_strand_id
1 'polypeptide(L)'
;LFTATLSLFDFIFHELSCVEESQEPQGISDADLRTECAEIIAAVLYKSMSEGFVSLAIAVIKYANMSYLYKGGLTCLMVAALAGHHELVKQILGSPGTDIDAVDETGQSALAKACVRGHLRVAMTLLGSEANLQLRDHGGRDCLKLARLYKQRDLLRLLQHRLKLKSTPEQPEILQSPGNLTRGESLSRILSSAGFTRERAKQQQRLADFLETLAGIITKDGRSMTGSYADGWGNSLKQVNGLTAADSDIDWTVIVGSQEEDEDKNMQLVFHLEGSCRCGEAKTQSIIDGHAQIQSPAGSQPAVAADACGVRSAEDTCHAYQCCGSLTHPKRVQKLLPAGALAMEVHLVTATRPNSDNEMRVSFSFHEKEIMRGLSETQGQLFVLIKFIFKRLLPRVYHLSGLKTYHARTLMFFILHTFPSDSWSRENLRSLLAKALNTMIELMEAKGCTD
;
A
#
# COMPACT_ATOMS: atom_id res chain seq x y z
N LEU A 1 5.47 -18.40 27.21
CA LEU A 1 4.14 -18.22 27.86
C LEU A 1 3.04 -18.01 26.81
N PHE A 2 3.10 -17.00 25.94
CA PHE A 2 2.06 -16.72 24.93
C PHE A 2 1.84 -17.81 23.84
N THR A 3 2.90 -18.51 23.43
CA THR A 3 2.82 -19.60 22.43
C THR A 3 2.28 -20.90 23.02
N ALA A 4 2.59 -21.20 24.28
CA ALA A 4 2.07 -22.37 25.01
C ALA A 4 0.59 -22.22 25.39
N THR A 5 0.11 -20.99 25.62
CA THR A 5 -1.31 -20.72 25.85
C THR A 5 -2.15 -20.88 24.58
N LEU A 6 -1.62 -20.47 23.41
CA LEU A 6 -2.29 -20.67 22.12
C LEU A 6 -2.40 -22.16 21.76
N SER A 7 -1.35 -22.96 21.98
CA SER A 7 -1.43 -24.40 21.73
C SER A 7 -2.42 -25.12 22.66
N LEU A 8 -2.55 -24.67 23.91
CA LEU A 8 -3.54 -25.21 24.85
C LEU A 8 -4.97 -24.80 24.46
N PHE A 9 -5.18 -23.56 24.01
CA PHE A 9 -6.48 -23.10 23.51
C PHE A 9 -6.90 -23.84 22.24
N ASP A 10 -5.99 -23.95 21.26
CA ASP A 10 -6.25 -24.67 20.02
C ASP A 10 -6.51 -26.15 20.30
N PHE A 11 -5.78 -26.78 21.25
CA PHE A 11 -6.03 -28.15 21.71
C PHE A 11 -7.39 -28.30 22.40
N ILE A 12 -7.72 -27.46 23.38
CA ILE A 12 -9.00 -27.54 24.11
C ILE A 12 -10.18 -27.37 23.15
N PHE A 13 -10.15 -26.35 22.28
CA PHE A 13 -11.27 -26.10 21.35
C PHE A 13 -11.32 -27.12 20.20
N HIS A 14 -10.19 -27.69 19.80
CA HIS A 14 -10.14 -28.81 18.86
C HIS A 14 -10.74 -30.09 19.46
N GLU A 15 -10.30 -30.50 20.66
CA GLU A 15 -10.83 -31.67 21.37
C GLU A 15 -12.35 -31.54 21.61
N LEU A 16 -12.82 -30.34 21.99
CA LEU A 16 -14.26 -30.06 22.15
C LEU A 16 -15.05 -30.15 20.84
N SER A 17 -14.41 -29.96 19.68
CA SER A 17 -15.04 -30.08 18.35
C SER A 17 -14.99 -31.50 17.77
N CYS A 18 -14.12 -32.36 18.29
CA CYS A 18 -13.80 -33.70 17.75
C CYS A 18 -14.47 -34.87 18.50
N VAL A 19 -15.46 -34.61 19.37
CA VAL A 19 -16.21 -35.66 20.07
C VAL A 19 -17.06 -36.47 19.07
N GLU A 20 -16.45 -37.48 18.45
CA GLU A 20 -17.10 -38.57 17.73
C GLU A 20 -16.68 -39.92 18.31
N GLU A 21 -17.72 -40.74 18.56
CA GLU A 21 -17.70 -42.19 18.72
C GLU A 21 -16.65 -42.80 19.67
N SER A 22 -16.94 -42.76 20.97
CA SER A 22 -16.51 -43.85 21.84
C SER A 22 -17.63 -44.24 22.83
N GLN A 23 -17.77 -45.55 23.01
CA GLN A 23 -18.94 -46.22 23.58
C GLN A 23 -19.44 -45.65 24.92
N GLU A 24 -20.77 -45.62 25.05
CA GLU A 24 -21.56 -45.11 26.17
C GLU A 24 -21.06 -45.51 27.57
N PRO A 25 -21.14 -44.55 28.50
CA PRO A 25 -21.77 -44.81 29.80
C PRO A 25 -22.94 -43.86 30.05
N GLN A 26 -23.89 -44.32 30.87
CA GLN A 26 -25.19 -43.72 31.26
C GLN A 26 -25.15 -42.25 31.74
N GLY A 27 -24.82 -41.30 30.86
CA GLY A 27 -24.78 -39.85 31.09
C GLY A 27 -25.32 -39.06 29.88
N ILE A 28 -25.22 -37.73 29.95
CA ILE A 28 -25.62 -36.77 28.90
C ILE A 28 -25.17 -37.30 27.53
N SER A 29 -26.09 -37.39 26.55
CA SER A 29 -25.75 -37.99 25.26
C SER A 29 -24.70 -37.15 24.54
N ASP A 30 -23.85 -37.77 23.71
CA ASP A 30 -22.86 -37.06 22.88
C ASP A 30 -23.48 -35.92 22.04
N ALA A 31 -24.75 -36.04 21.65
CA ALA A 31 -25.48 -35.00 20.93
C ALA A 31 -25.83 -33.80 21.83
N ASP A 32 -26.24 -34.06 23.07
CA ASP A 32 -26.51 -33.02 24.06
C ASP A 32 -25.20 -32.30 24.45
N LEU A 33 -24.11 -33.05 24.64
CA LEU A 33 -22.79 -32.50 24.95
C LEU A 33 -22.24 -31.64 23.80
N ARG A 34 -22.39 -32.08 22.54
CA ARG A 34 -22.02 -31.27 21.36
C ARG A 34 -22.82 -29.97 21.27
N THR A 35 -24.11 -30.04 21.60
CA THR A 35 -24.99 -28.86 21.59
C THR A 35 -24.55 -27.87 22.68
N GLU A 36 -24.30 -28.35 23.90
CA GLU A 36 -23.82 -27.54 25.02
C GLU A 36 -22.44 -26.92 24.74
N CYS A 37 -21.51 -27.68 24.15
CA CYS A 37 -20.20 -27.16 23.73
C CYS A 37 -20.31 -26.08 22.64
N ALA A 38 -21.17 -26.27 21.64
CA ALA A 38 -21.41 -25.27 20.58
C ALA A 38 -22.01 -23.98 21.16
N GLU A 39 -22.92 -24.10 22.13
CA GLU A 39 -23.49 -22.96 22.86
C GLU A 39 -22.45 -22.21 23.69
N ILE A 40 -21.53 -22.91 24.36
CA ILE A 40 -20.43 -22.30 25.12
C ILE A 40 -19.47 -21.57 24.17
N ILE A 41 -19.04 -22.20 23.07
CA ILE A 41 -18.17 -21.60 22.06
C ILE A 41 -18.81 -20.33 21.50
N ALA A 42 -20.10 -20.40 21.15
CA ALA A 42 -20.85 -19.25 20.69
C ALA A 42 -20.91 -18.15 21.76
N ALA A 43 -21.28 -18.47 23.00
CA ALA A 43 -21.37 -17.50 24.09
C ALA A 43 -20.04 -16.79 24.36
N VAL A 44 -18.93 -17.52 24.36
CA VAL A 44 -17.57 -16.97 24.49
C VAL A 44 -17.25 -16.06 23.32
N LEU A 45 -17.54 -16.49 22.09
CA LEU A 45 -17.30 -15.70 20.88
C LEU A 45 -18.08 -14.38 20.92
N TYR A 46 -19.38 -14.42 21.20
CA TYR A 46 -20.24 -13.24 21.25
C TYR A 46 -19.84 -12.28 22.37
N LYS A 47 -19.51 -12.80 23.57
CA LYS A 47 -19.02 -11.98 24.67
C LYS A 47 -17.70 -11.31 24.29
N SER A 48 -16.77 -12.05 23.69
CA SER A 48 -15.48 -11.54 23.23
C SER A 48 -15.64 -10.43 22.18
N MET A 49 -16.56 -10.59 21.24
CA MET A 49 -16.88 -9.55 20.25
C MET A 49 -17.51 -8.31 20.88
N SER A 50 -18.43 -8.48 21.83
CA SER A 50 -19.13 -7.36 22.47
C SER A 50 -18.24 -6.53 23.39
N GLU A 51 -17.24 -7.15 24.03
CA GLU A 51 -16.30 -6.51 24.95
C GLU A 51 -15.00 -6.06 24.27
N GLY A 52 -14.85 -6.29 22.96
CA GLY A 52 -13.67 -5.86 22.20
C GLY A 52 -12.43 -6.75 22.34
N PHE A 53 -12.56 -7.98 22.84
CA PHE A 53 -11.49 -8.98 22.90
C PHE A 53 -11.24 -9.62 21.53
N VAL A 54 -10.80 -8.81 20.57
CA VAL A 54 -10.66 -9.20 19.16
C VAL A 54 -9.74 -10.42 18.98
N SER A 55 -8.61 -10.49 19.68
CA SER A 55 -7.68 -11.63 19.57
C SER A 55 -8.32 -12.95 20.03
N LEU A 56 -9.12 -12.92 21.10
CA LEU A 56 -9.85 -14.09 21.58
C LEU A 56 -10.97 -14.47 20.60
N ALA A 57 -11.70 -13.49 20.06
CA ALA A 57 -12.71 -13.73 19.04
C ALA A 57 -12.12 -14.37 17.77
N ILE A 58 -10.95 -13.90 17.30
CA ILE A 58 -10.23 -14.47 16.15
C ILE A 58 -9.76 -15.91 16.41
N ALA A 59 -9.38 -16.23 17.64
CA ALA A 59 -8.98 -17.60 18.00
C ALA A 59 -10.19 -18.55 17.98
N VAL A 60 -11.29 -18.13 18.62
CA VAL A 60 -12.49 -18.97 18.82
C VAL A 60 -13.33 -19.11 17.55
N ILE A 61 -13.33 -18.12 16.65
CA ILE A 61 -14.19 -18.10 15.46
C ILE A 61 -13.99 -19.28 14.52
N LYS A 62 -12.78 -19.85 14.46
CA LYS A 62 -12.46 -21.01 13.60
C LYS A 62 -13.18 -22.28 14.03
N TYR A 63 -13.62 -22.32 15.29
CA TYR A 63 -14.30 -23.45 15.91
C TYR A 63 -15.80 -23.19 16.08
N ALA A 64 -16.27 -21.99 15.74
CA ALA A 64 -17.66 -21.59 15.93
C ALA A 64 -18.52 -21.96 14.73
N ASN A 65 -19.73 -22.46 15.01
CA ASN A 65 -20.73 -22.64 13.97
C ASN A 65 -21.34 -21.29 13.59
N MET A 66 -21.04 -20.82 12.37
CA MET A 66 -21.48 -19.52 11.86
C MET A 66 -23.00 -19.40 11.66
N SER A 67 -23.74 -20.52 11.64
CA SER A 67 -25.21 -20.52 11.58
C SER A 67 -25.86 -20.28 12.94
N TYR A 68 -25.10 -20.33 14.04
CA TYR A 68 -25.63 -20.12 15.38
C TYR A 68 -26.11 -18.68 15.58
N LEU A 69 -27.31 -18.53 16.12
CA LEU A 69 -27.93 -17.24 16.43
C LEU A 69 -27.79 -16.92 17.92
N TYR A 70 -27.16 -15.79 18.23
CA TYR A 70 -27.17 -15.24 19.57
C TYR A 70 -28.49 -14.54 19.89
N LYS A 71 -28.72 -14.28 21.18
CA LYS A 71 -29.89 -13.56 21.72
C LYS A 71 -30.41 -12.49 20.75
N GLY A 72 -31.69 -12.55 20.42
CA GLY A 72 -32.32 -11.62 19.48
C GLY A 72 -32.09 -11.98 18.01
N GLY A 73 -31.67 -13.20 17.68
CA GLY A 73 -31.39 -13.64 16.31
C GLY A 73 -30.09 -13.08 15.71
N LEU A 74 -29.14 -12.64 16.55
CA LEU A 74 -27.91 -11.99 16.07
C LEU A 74 -26.89 -13.01 15.56
N THR A 75 -26.41 -12.83 14.33
CA THR A 75 -25.26 -13.58 13.81
C THR A 75 -23.93 -12.99 14.28
N CYS A 76 -22.85 -13.78 14.21
CA CYS A 76 -21.49 -13.29 14.49
C CYS A 76 -21.12 -12.07 13.63
N LEU A 77 -21.52 -12.08 12.35
CA LEU A 77 -21.29 -10.97 11.44
C LEU A 77 -22.00 -9.68 11.91
N MET A 78 -23.23 -9.78 12.42
CA MET A 78 -23.96 -8.64 12.97
C MET A 78 -23.31 -8.09 14.22
N VAL A 79 -22.84 -8.94 15.14
CA VAL A 79 -22.20 -8.50 16.39
C VAL A 79 -20.86 -7.83 16.08
N ALA A 80 -20.04 -8.41 15.21
CA ALA A 80 -18.79 -7.79 14.76
C ALA A 80 -19.04 -6.46 14.03
N ALA A 81 -20.10 -6.38 13.22
CA ALA A 81 -20.47 -5.15 12.54
C ALA A 81 -21.02 -4.07 13.47
N LEU A 82 -21.77 -4.45 14.52
CA LEU A 82 -22.27 -3.57 15.57
C LEU A 82 -21.13 -3.01 16.44
N ALA A 83 -20.09 -3.81 16.68
CA ALA A 83 -18.90 -3.42 17.45
C ALA A 83 -17.86 -2.64 16.62
N GLY A 84 -17.99 -2.61 15.29
CA GLY A 84 -17.07 -1.89 14.41
C GLY A 84 -15.75 -2.62 14.14
N HIS A 85 -15.67 -3.92 14.44
CA HIS A 85 -14.46 -4.72 14.31
C HIS A 85 -14.20 -5.19 12.87
N HIS A 86 -13.68 -4.26 12.07
CA HIS A 86 -13.43 -4.43 10.64
C HIS A 86 -12.59 -5.66 10.25
N GLU A 87 -11.52 -5.99 10.99
CA GLU A 87 -10.71 -7.18 10.67
C GLU A 87 -11.42 -8.48 11.00
N LEU A 88 -12.25 -8.50 12.06
CA LEU A 88 -13.08 -9.65 12.39
C LEU A 88 -14.20 -9.86 11.36
N VAL A 89 -14.83 -8.77 10.90
CA VAL A 89 -15.82 -8.81 9.80
C VAL A 89 -15.24 -9.45 8.55
N LYS A 90 -14.00 -9.11 8.15
CA LYS A 90 -13.33 -9.76 7.02
C LYS A 90 -13.12 -11.26 7.23
N GLN A 91 -12.69 -11.66 8.41
CA GLN A 91 -12.47 -13.07 8.72
C GLN A 91 -13.79 -13.85 8.66
N ILE A 92 -14.86 -13.32 9.28
CA ILE A 92 -16.20 -13.91 9.23
C ILE A 92 -16.69 -14.08 7.79
N LEU A 93 -16.53 -13.06 6.94
CA LEU A 93 -16.93 -13.12 5.53
C LEU A 93 -16.15 -14.17 4.72
N GLY A 94 -14.94 -14.53 5.16
CA GLY A 94 -14.14 -15.61 4.58
C GLY A 94 -14.50 -17.01 5.10
N SER A 95 -15.30 -17.10 6.18
CA SER A 95 -15.71 -18.39 6.74
C SER A 95 -16.81 -19.04 5.91
N PRO A 96 -16.75 -20.36 5.68
CA PRO A 96 -17.81 -21.10 4.99
C PRO A 96 -19.17 -20.93 5.70
N GLY A 97 -20.25 -20.79 4.93
CA GLY A 97 -21.61 -20.74 5.46
C GLY A 97 -22.03 -19.38 6.05
N THR A 98 -21.20 -18.34 5.99
CA THR A 98 -21.59 -16.99 6.39
C THR A 98 -22.64 -16.40 5.45
N ASP A 99 -23.87 -16.21 5.94
CA ASP A 99 -24.90 -15.44 5.25
C ASP A 99 -24.71 -13.94 5.54
N ILE A 100 -24.34 -13.18 4.50
CA ILE A 100 -24.07 -11.74 4.59
C ILE A 100 -25.36 -10.92 4.79
N ASP A 101 -26.50 -11.45 4.34
CA ASP A 101 -27.79 -10.77 4.28
C ASP A 101 -28.79 -11.31 5.32
N ALA A 102 -28.35 -12.22 6.18
CA ALA A 102 -29.09 -12.64 7.36
C ALA A 102 -29.59 -11.42 8.16
N VAL A 103 -30.77 -11.56 8.78
CA VAL A 103 -31.43 -10.53 9.57
C VAL A 103 -31.77 -11.03 10.96
N ASP A 104 -31.69 -10.14 11.95
CA ASP A 104 -32.06 -10.45 13.33
C ASP A 104 -33.59 -10.29 13.57
N GLU A 105 -34.04 -10.46 14.82
CA GLU A 105 -35.44 -10.29 15.21
C GLU A 105 -36.01 -8.87 14.99
N THR A 106 -35.16 -7.89 14.69
CA THR A 106 -35.59 -6.53 14.33
C THR A 106 -35.64 -6.32 12.81
N GLY A 107 -35.27 -7.34 12.03
CA GLY A 107 -35.11 -7.27 10.58
C GLY A 107 -33.82 -6.57 10.15
N GLN A 108 -32.82 -6.44 11.02
CA GLN A 108 -31.59 -5.73 10.72
C GLN A 108 -30.46 -6.69 10.34
N SER A 109 -29.85 -6.45 9.17
CA SER A 109 -28.64 -7.14 8.72
C SER A 109 -27.36 -6.56 9.34
N ALA A 110 -26.23 -7.22 9.13
CA ALA A 110 -24.93 -6.70 9.56
C ALA A 110 -24.61 -5.30 8.98
N LEU A 111 -25.00 -5.05 7.72
CA LEU A 111 -24.84 -3.73 7.12
C LEU A 111 -25.74 -2.70 7.80
N ALA A 112 -26.97 -3.06 8.16
CA ALA A 112 -27.86 -2.20 8.94
C ALA A 112 -27.26 -1.84 10.31
N LYS A 113 -26.65 -2.81 11.02
CA LYS A 113 -25.95 -2.55 12.29
C LYS A 113 -24.80 -1.56 12.14
N ALA A 114 -23.98 -1.71 11.10
CA ALA A 114 -22.90 -0.77 10.78
C ALA A 114 -23.45 0.64 10.45
N CYS A 115 -24.61 0.73 9.78
CA CYS A 115 -25.28 1.99 9.47
C CYS A 115 -25.87 2.69 10.70
N VAL A 116 -26.36 1.93 11.69
CA VAL A 116 -26.84 2.49 12.96
C VAL A 116 -25.68 3.10 13.76
N ARG A 117 -24.55 2.39 13.82
CA ARG A 117 -23.38 2.80 14.64
C ARG A 117 -22.38 3.71 13.93
N GLY A 118 -22.48 3.89 12.61
CA GLY A 118 -21.57 4.77 11.87
C GLY A 118 -20.23 4.13 11.50
N HIS A 119 -20.14 2.81 11.51
CA HIS A 119 -18.89 2.10 11.24
C HIS A 119 -18.58 2.04 9.74
N LEU A 120 -18.04 3.14 9.20
CA LEU A 120 -17.79 3.33 7.77
C LEU A 120 -16.91 2.22 7.15
N ARG A 121 -15.83 1.82 7.83
CA ARG A 121 -14.91 0.76 7.34
C ARG A 121 -15.59 -0.61 7.24
N VAL A 122 -16.42 -0.95 8.22
CA VAL A 122 -17.23 -2.17 8.21
C VAL A 122 -18.23 -2.11 7.06
N ALA A 123 -18.97 -1.00 6.92
CA ALA A 123 -19.94 -0.83 5.84
C ALA A 123 -19.29 -0.94 4.45
N MET A 124 -18.10 -0.36 4.26
CA MET A 124 -17.31 -0.50 3.03
C MET A 124 -16.97 -1.96 2.72
N THR A 125 -16.60 -2.73 3.73
CA THR A 125 -16.24 -4.15 3.58
C THR A 125 -17.46 -4.98 3.20
N LEU A 126 -18.56 -4.84 3.95
CA LEU A 126 -19.82 -5.54 3.66
C LEU A 126 -20.35 -5.22 2.25
N LEU A 127 -20.32 -3.94 1.86
CA LEU A 127 -20.72 -3.52 0.52
C LEU A 127 -19.74 -3.97 -0.58
N GLY A 128 -18.48 -4.20 -0.24
CA GLY A 128 -17.48 -4.79 -1.14
C GLY A 128 -17.71 -6.28 -1.36
N SER A 129 -18.32 -6.96 -0.37
CA SER A 129 -18.79 -8.34 -0.43
C SER A 129 -20.26 -8.46 -0.87
N GLU A 130 -20.77 -7.44 -1.56
CA GLU A 130 -22.10 -7.42 -2.18
C GLU A 130 -23.32 -7.41 -1.23
N ALA A 131 -23.16 -7.08 0.05
CA ALA A 131 -24.27 -6.98 1.01
C ALA A 131 -25.45 -6.14 0.49
N ASN A 132 -26.67 -6.62 0.72
CA ASN A 132 -27.90 -6.00 0.27
C ASN A 132 -28.29 -4.79 1.13
N LEU A 133 -27.91 -3.62 0.63
CA LEU A 133 -28.25 -2.32 1.24
C LEU A 133 -29.73 -1.92 1.17
N GLN A 134 -30.58 -2.68 0.46
CA GLN A 134 -32.02 -2.42 0.35
C GLN A 134 -32.87 -3.23 1.34
N LEU A 135 -32.26 -4.14 2.13
CA LEU A 135 -32.95 -4.84 3.21
C LEU A 135 -33.58 -3.84 4.17
N ARG A 136 -34.81 -4.15 4.61
CA ARG A 136 -35.60 -3.28 5.48
C ARG A 136 -35.81 -3.94 6.81
N ASP A 137 -35.61 -3.17 7.87
CA ASP A 137 -35.98 -3.58 9.22
C ASP A 137 -37.51 -3.62 9.39
N HIS A 138 -37.99 -4.11 10.53
CA HIS A 138 -39.43 -4.19 10.83
C HIS A 138 -40.13 -2.83 10.86
N GLY A 139 -39.38 -1.73 10.98
CA GLY A 139 -39.88 -0.36 10.84
C GLY A 139 -39.92 0.14 9.39
N GLY A 140 -39.64 -0.71 8.40
CA GLY A 140 -39.57 -0.34 6.99
C GLY A 140 -38.36 0.53 6.63
N ARG A 141 -37.32 0.55 7.47
CA ARG A 141 -36.11 1.36 7.28
C ARG A 141 -35.01 0.53 6.62
N ASP A 142 -34.52 1.02 5.48
CA ASP A 142 -33.33 0.51 4.83
C ASP A 142 -32.04 1.13 5.40
N CYS A 143 -30.88 0.68 4.93
CA CYS A 143 -29.58 1.19 5.38
C CYS A 143 -29.44 2.71 5.22
N LEU A 144 -30.02 3.30 4.18
CA LEU A 144 -29.97 4.74 3.93
C LEU A 144 -30.81 5.51 4.95
N LYS A 145 -32.03 5.04 5.24
CA LYS A 145 -32.91 5.61 6.26
C LYS A 145 -32.30 5.48 7.65
N LEU A 146 -31.68 4.33 7.96
CA LEU A 146 -30.97 4.14 9.22
C LEU A 146 -29.79 5.10 9.35
N ALA A 147 -28.90 5.17 8.36
CA ALA A 147 -27.76 6.11 8.38
C ALA A 147 -28.23 7.58 8.55
N ARG A 148 -29.36 7.96 7.94
CA ARG A 148 -29.96 9.29 8.11
C ARG A 148 -30.51 9.50 9.51
N LEU A 149 -31.31 8.55 10.02
CA LEU A 149 -31.94 8.60 11.34
C LEU A 149 -30.89 8.75 12.45
N TYR A 150 -29.80 7.99 12.35
CA TYR A 150 -28.69 7.99 13.30
C TYR A 150 -27.60 9.02 12.96
N LYS A 151 -27.85 9.95 12.02
CA LYS A 151 -26.97 11.08 11.67
C LYS A 151 -25.56 10.68 11.22
N GLN A 152 -25.41 9.51 10.60
CA GLN A 152 -24.14 8.98 10.11
C GLN A 152 -23.76 9.58 8.74
N ARG A 153 -23.24 10.81 8.75
CA ARG A 153 -23.02 11.64 7.54
C ARG A 153 -22.13 10.98 6.48
N ASP A 154 -20.99 10.42 6.86
CA ASP A 154 -20.06 9.82 5.89
C ASP A 154 -20.59 8.53 5.30
N LEU A 155 -21.29 7.74 6.12
CA LEU A 155 -21.96 6.52 5.71
C LEU A 155 -23.15 6.83 4.78
N LEU A 156 -23.89 7.90 5.05
CA LEU A 156 -24.95 8.40 4.18
C LEU A 156 -24.41 8.76 2.78
N ARG A 157 -23.30 9.50 2.71
CA ARG A 157 -22.65 9.83 1.42
C ARG A 157 -22.25 8.57 0.67
N LEU A 158 -21.66 7.60 1.36
CA LEU A 158 -21.23 6.33 0.78
C LEU A 158 -22.42 5.52 0.23
N LEU A 159 -23.49 5.39 1.01
CA LEU A 159 -24.68 4.64 0.61
C LEU A 159 -25.43 5.30 -0.56
N GLN A 160 -25.52 6.63 -0.56
CA GLN A 160 -26.09 7.38 -1.69
C GLN A 160 -25.29 7.13 -2.97
N HIS A 161 -23.97 7.13 -2.87
CA HIS A 161 -23.11 6.82 -4.01
C HIS A 161 -23.31 5.38 -4.51
N ARG A 162 -23.42 4.40 -3.61
CA ARG A 162 -23.69 2.99 -3.97
C ARG A 162 -25.08 2.76 -4.57
N LEU A 163 -26.10 3.47 -4.09
CA LEU A 163 -27.46 3.41 -4.66
C LEU A 163 -27.53 3.99 -6.06
N LYS A 164 -26.87 5.14 -6.29
CA LYS A 164 -26.76 5.73 -7.63
C LYS A 164 -26.15 4.76 -8.64
N LEU A 165 -25.18 3.94 -8.22
CA LEU A 165 -24.59 2.90 -9.05
C LEU A 165 -25.54 1.71 -9.35
N LYS A 166 -26.58 1.46 -8.54
CA LYS A 166 -27.54 0.35 -8.73
C LYS A 166 -28.85 0.76 -9.42
N SER A 167 -29.27 2.03 -9.35
CA SER A 167 -30.56 2.51 -9.88
C SER A 167 -30.52 2.99 -11.33
N THR A 168 -29.34 3.02 -11.96
CA THR A 168 -29.20 3.22 -13.40
C THR A 168 -29.26 1.85 -14.10
N PRO A 169 -30.21 1.57 -15.02
CA PRO A 169 -30.13 0.43 -15.92
C PRO A 169 -29.09 0.70 -17.03
N GLU A 170 -27.96 1.26 -16.63
CA GLU A 170 -26.82 1.48 -17.47
C GLU A 170 -25.63 1.05 -16.64
N GLN A 171 -24.78 0.26 -17.29
CA GLN A 171 -23.36 0.17 -17.03
C GLN A 171 -22.88 1.48 -16.40
N PRO A 172 -21.96 1.44 -15.41
CA PRO A 172 -21.41 2.67 -14.84
C PRO A 172 -21.12 3.61 -16.01
N GLU A 173 -21.42 4.90 -15.87
CA GLU A 173 -20.95 5.92 -16.81
C GLU A 173 -19.41 5.79 -16.92
N ILE A 174 -18.94 4.84 -17.74
CA ILE A 174 -18.10 5.10 -18.88
C ILE A 174 -18.72 6.38 -19.38
N LEU A 175 -18.09 7.53 -19.07
CA LEU A 175 -18.48 8.80 -19.65
C LEU A 175 -18.90 8.49 -21.07
N GLN A 176 -20.15 8.85 -21.41
CA GLN A 176 -20.77 8.61 -22.70
C GLN A 176 -19.69 8.36 -23.73
N SER A 177 -19.55 7.11 -24.18
CA SER A 177 -18.57 6.78 -25.19
C SER A 177 -18.76 7.81 -26.31
N PRO A 178 -17.79 8.70 -26.57
CA PRO A 178 -17.58 9.01 -27.98
C PRO A 178 -17.32 7.63 -28.58
N GLY A 179 -18.01 7.27 -29.67
CA GLY A 179 -17.92 5.94 -30.24
C GLY A 179 -16.47 5.41 -30.31
N ASN A 180 -16.29 4.09 -30.14
CA ASN A 180 -15.03 3.36 -30.33
C ASN A 180 -13.87 3.62 -29.34
N LEU A 181 -14.10 3.82 -28.04
CA LEU A 181 -12.99 3.79 -27.07
C LEU A 181 -12.55 2.35 -26.71
N THR A 182 -11.26 2.09 -26.80
CA THR A 182 -10.59 0.87 -26.35
C THR A 182 -10.62 0.73 -24.82
N ARG A 183 -10.42 -0.49 -24.30
CA ARG A 183 -10.31 -0.75 -22.85
C ARG A 183 -9.16 0.03 -22.19
N GLY A 184 -8.09 0.34 -22.92
CA GLY A 184 -6.98 1.15 -22.42
C GLY A 184 -7.36 2.62 -22.25
N GLU A 185 -8.04 3.22 -23.23
CA GLU A 185 -8.55 4.60 -23.12
C GLU A 185 -9.51 4.76 -21.95
N SER A 186 -10.40 3.80 -21.75
CA SER A 186 -11.33 3.82 -20.62
C SER A 186 -10.58 3.82 -19.27
N LEU A 187 -9.55 2.99 -19.13
CA LEU A 187 -8.71 2.95 -17.93
C LEU A 187 -7.96 4.27 -17.70
N SER A 188 -7.34 4.81 -18.76
CA SER A 188 -6.61 6.08 -18.70
C SER A 188 -7.54 7.22 -18.25
N ARG A 189 -8.77 7.24 -18.77
CA ARG A 189 -9.78 8.25 -18.43
C ARG A 189 -10.27 8.16 -16.99
N ILE A 190 -10.42 6.93 -16.46
CA ILE A 190 -10.74 6.71 -15.03
C ILE A 190 -9.60 7.23 -14.14
N LEU A 191 -8.35 7.01 -14.53
CA LEU A 191 -7.20 7.53 -13.79
C LEU A 191 -7.13 9.06 -13.86
N SER A 192 -7.41 9.65 -15.02
CA SER A 192 -7.49 11.11 -15.16
C SER A 192 -8.62 11.70 -14.32
N SER A 193 -9.81 11.09 -14.28
CA SER A 193 -10.92 11.57 -13.43
C SER A 193 -10.64 11.38 -11.93
N ALA A 194 -9.87 10.36 -11.57
CA ALA A 194 -9.30 10.20 -10.25
C ALA A 194 -8.19 11.22 -9.94
N GLY A 195 -7.71 12.00 -10.91
CA GLY A 195 -6.71 13.04 -10.69
C GLY A 195 -5.26 12.61 -10.92
N PHE A 196 -5.02 11.46 -11.55
CA PHE A 196 -3.70 11.08 -12.08
C PHE A 196 -3.51 11.70 -13.45
N THR A 197 -3.40 13.03 -13.47
CA THR A 197 -3.12 13.82 -14.66
C THR A 197 -1.74 14.44 -14.58
N ARG A 198 -1.17 14.76 -15.75
CA ARG A 198 0.15 15.42 -15.81
C ARG A 198 0.12 16.80 -15.13
N GLU A 199 -1.00 17.51 -15.23
CA GLU A 199 -1.17 18.84 -14.63
C GLU A 199 -1.12 18.76 -13.10
N ARG A 200 -1.80 17.78 -12.50
CA ARG A 200 -1.74 17.56 -11.05
C ARG A 200 -0.36 17.13 -10.59
N ALA A 201 0.30 16.23 -11.33
CA ALA A 201 1.67 15.85 -11.03
C ALA A 201 2.60 17.08 -11.02
N LYS A 202 2.47 17.98 -12.00
CA LYS A 202 3.21 19.25 -12.04
C LYS A 202 2.90 20.19 -10.87
N GLN A 203 1.64 20.28 -10.45
CA GLN A 203 1.27 21.07 -9.27
C GLN A 203 1.91 20.51 -7.99
N GLN A 204 1.89 19.18 -7.82
CA GLN A 204 2.54 18.51 -6.71
C GLN A 204 4.07 18.71 -6.73
N GLN A 205 4.71 18.64 -7.89
CA GLN A 205 6.14 18.89 -8.05
C GLN A 205 6.51 20.31 -7.62
N ARG A 206 5.74 21.32 -8.03
CA ARG A 206 5.95 22.73 -7.60
C ARG A 206 5.80 22.90 -6.08
N LEU A 207 4.84 22.21 -5.48
CA LEU A 207 4.69 22.20 -4.02
C LEU A 207 5.91 21.57 -3.34
N ALA A 208 6.42 20.46 -3.88
CA ALA A 208 7.64 19.83 -3.38
C ALA A 208 8.86 20.78 -3.50
N ASP A 209 9.03 21.47 -4.64
CA ASP A 209 10.13 22.43 -4.85
C ASP A 209 10.05 23.61 -3.86
N PHE A 210 8.83 24.12 -3.61
CA PHE A 210 8.60 25.16 -2.62
C PHE A 210 8.95 24.69 -1.20
N LEU A 211 8.50 23.49 -0.81
CA LEU A 211 8.81 22.91 0.50
C LEU A 211 10.29 22.62 0.67
N GLU A 212 10.97 22.13 -0.37
CA GLU A 212 12.41 21.93 -0.41
C GLU A 212 13.16 23.24 -0.18
N THR A 213 12.76 24.31 -0.89
CA THR A 213 13.34 25.65 -0.73
C THR A 213 13.17 26.16 0.71
N LEU A 214 11.96 26.07 1.26
CA LEU A 214 11.70 26.48 2.66
C LEU A 214 12.51 25.66 3.65
N ALA A 215 12.58 24.35 3.45
CA ALA A 215 13.34 23.47 4.33
C ALA A 215 14.82 23.87 4.32
N GLY A 216 15.43 24.05 3.15
CA GLY A 216 16.83 24.49 3.02
C GLY A 216 17.11 25.84 3.70
N ILE A 217 16.18 26.81 3.66
CA ILE A 217 16.31 28.08 4.38
C ILE A 217 16.32 27.87 5.91
N ILE A 218 15.43 27.01 6.40
CA ILE A 218 15.26 26.76 7.84
C ILE A 218 16.45 25.99 8.40
N THR A 219 16.89 24.96 7.68
CA THR A 219 17.87 23.99 8.17
C THR A 219 19.31 24.37 7.83
N LYS A 220 19.50 25.22 6.81
CA LYS A 220 20.82 25.68 6.35
C LYS A 220 21.77 24.51 6.00
N ASP A 221 21.22 23.47 5.37
CA ASP A 221 21.97 22.31 4.89
C ASP A 221 21.65 22.00 3.41
N GLY A 222 22.45 21.12 2.81
CA GLY A 222 22.32 20.70 1.41
C GLY A 222 21.21 19.67 1.18
N ARG A 223 20.03 19.89 1.76
CA ARG A 223 18.90 18.94 1.63
C ARG A 223 18.14 19.13 0.32
N SER A 224 17.78 18.00 -0.28
CA SER A 224 16.95 17.90 -1.46
C SER A 224 15.86 16.87 -1.21
N MET A 225 14.62 17.21 -1.52
CA MET A 225 13.50 16.29 -1.40
C MET A 225 13.55 15.30 -2.56
N THR A 226 13.47 14.01 -2.27
CA THR A 226 13.40 12.94 -3.27
C THR A 226 12.14 12.09 -3.02
N GLY A 227 12.08 10.90 -3.61
CA GLY A 227 11.00 9.99 -3.29
C GLY A 227 9.64 10.33 -3.91
N SER A 228 8.60 9.64 -3.43
CA SER A 228 7.31 9.61 -4.13
C SER A 228 6.54 10.93 -4.09
N TYR A 229 6.77 11.73 -3.06
CA TYR A 229 6.16 13.05 -2.90
C TYR A 229 6.78 14.08 -3.85
N ALA A 230 8.11 14.04 -4.04
CA ALA A 230 8.84 14.95 -4.92
C ALA A 230 8.59 14.69 -6.41
N ASP A 231 8.32 13.44 -6.79
CA ASP A 231 8.12 13.01 -8.17
C ASP A 231 6.77 13.45 -8.77
N GLY A 232 5.76 13.65 -7.93
CA GLY A 232 4.41 14.09 -8.34
C GLY A 232 3.39 12.97 -8.69
N TRP A 233 3.84 11.75 -8.96
CA TRP A 233 2.95 10.62 -9.32
C TRP A 233 2.73 9.61 -8.19
N GLY A 234 3.73 9.40 -7.34
CA GLY A 234 3.80 8.23 -6.45
C GLY A 234 3.10 8.38 -5.10
N ASN A 235 2.64 9.56 -4.71
CA ASN A 235 2.19 9.87 -3.35
C ASN A 235 0.69 9.57 -3.09
N SER A 236 -0.05 9.05 -4.08
CA SER A 236 -1.52 8.98 -4.04
C SER A 236 -2.09 7.55 -4.20
N LEU A 237 -1.72 6.60 -3.32
CA LEU A 237 -1.95 5.16 -3.55
C LEU A 237 -2.92 4.46 -2.59
N LYS A 238 -3.36 5.10 -1.50
CA LYS A 238 -4.23 4.42 -0.51
C LYS A 238 -5.60 4.08 -1.10
N GLN A 239 -6.12 4.95 -1.96
CA GLN A 239 -7.44 4.85 -2.58
C GLN A 239 -7.42 4.99 -4.11
N VAL A 240 -6.24 5.21 -4.71
CA VAL A 240 -6.08 5.49 -6.16
C VAL A 240 -7.06 6.59 -6.61
N ASN A 241 -7.10 7.67 -5.85
CA ASN A 241 -8.02 8.80 -6.01
C ASN A 241 -7.28 10.12 -6.27
N GLY A 242 -6.00 10.04 -6.68
CA GLY A 242 -5.15 11.18 -7.01
C GLY A 242 -4.95 12.20 -5.89
N LEU A 243 -5.29 11.86 -4.64
CA LEU A 243 -5.00 12.66 -3.46
C LEU A 243 -3.80 12.07 -2.72
N THR A 244 -2.91 12.96 -2.24
CA THR A 244 -1.80 12.58 -1.38
C THR A 244 -2.32 11.76 -0.20
N ALA A 245 -1.76 10.57 -0.04
CA ALA A 245 -2.16 9.69 1.03
C ALA A 245 -1.63 10.22 2.37
N ALA A 246 -2.42 10.07 3.45
CA ALA A 246 -2.00 10.49 4.78
C ALA A 246 -0.77 9.72 5.32
N ASP A 247 -0.47 8.57 4.73
CA ASP A 247 0.73 7.75 4.97
C ASP A 247 1.80 7.96 3.89
N SER A 248 1.83 9.13 3.24
CA SER A 248 2.89 9.49 2.30
C SER A 248 4.03 10.15 3.04
N ASP A 249 5.15 9.44 3.11
CA ASP A 249 6.38 9.92 3.73
C ASP A 249 7.06 10.98 2.85
N ILE A 250 7.86 11.85 3.48
CA ILE A 250 8.76 12.79 2.81
C ILE A 250 10.18 12.24 2.87
N ASP A 251 10.77 11.99 1.70
CA ASP A 251 12.14 11.51 1.61
C ASP A 251 13.11 12.71 1.42
N TRP A 252 14.06 12.88 2.34
CA TRP A 252 15.13 13.86 2.25
C TRP A 252 16.44 13.18 1.88
N THR A 253 17.15 13.70 0.89
CA THR A 253 18.57 13.40 0.66
C THR A 253 19.37 14.62 1.05
N VAL A 254 20.20 14.49 2.08
CA VAL A 254 21.04 15.59 2.58
C VAL A 254 22.47 15.34 2.12
N ILE A 255 22.95 16.19 1.22
CA ILE A 255 24.37 16.19 0.88
C ILE A 255 25.13 16.69 2.10
N VAL A 256 25.93 15.82 2.68
CA VAL A 256 26.80 16.13 3.80
C VAL A 256 27.91 17.03 3.27
N GLY A 257 27.67 18.34 3.33
CA GLY A 257 28.71 19.34 3.26
C GLY A 257 29.34 19.49 4.64
N SER A 258 30.65 19.64 4.69
CA SER A 258 31.34 20.16 5.87
C SER A 258 30.83 21.57 6.13
N GLN A 259 30.20 21.79 7.29
CA GLN A 259 29.92 23.12 7.82
C GLN A 259 31.20 23.83 8.31
N GLU A 260 32.36 23.56 7.69
CA GLU A 260 33.64 24.17 8.04
C GLU A 260 34.08 25.12 6.91
N GLU A 261 34.56 26.31 7.29
CA GLU A 261 35.03 27.38 6.40
C GLU A 261 36.36 27.05 5.68
N ASP A 262 36.83 25.80 5.76
CA ASP A 262 38.16 25.36 5.32
C ASP A 262 38.08 24.54 4.00
N GLU A 263 38.41 25.19 2.88
CA GLU A 263 38.27 24.63 1.52
C GLU A 263 39.10 23.35 1.30
N ASP A 264 40.24 23.19 1.99
CA ASP A 264 41.12 22.03 1.85
C ASP A 264 40.54 20.75 2.48
N LYS A 265 39.73 20.88 3.54
CA LYS A 265 39.00 19.75 4.14
C LYS A 265 37.71 19.42 3.40
N ASN A 266 37.08 20.41 2.76
CA ASN A 266 35.90 20.18 1.93
C ASN A 266 36.23 19.26 0.74
N MET A 267 37.46 19.36 0.21
CA MET A 267 37.98 18.44 -0.81
C MET A 267 38.09 16.98 -0.33
N GLN A 268 38.23 16.73 0.98
CA GLN A 268 38.30 15.36 1.54
C GLN A 268 36.93 14.64 1.60
N LEU A 269 35.81 15.36 1.57
CA LEU A 269 34.46 14.76 1.62
C LEU A 269 33.88 14.46 0.23
N VAL A 270 34.57 14.87 -0.83
CA VAL A 270 34.20 14.55 -2.20
C VAL A 270 34.85 13.21 -2.62
N PHE A 271 34.02 12.28 -3.06
CA PHE A 271 34.49 10.98 -3.56
C PHE A 271 34.81 11.05 -5.06
N HIS A 272 35.84 10.33 -5.48
CA HIS A 272 36.35 10.35 -6.85
C HIS A 272 36.16 8.99 -7.50
N LEU A 273 35.13 8.83 -8.32
CA LEU A 273 34.79 7.49 -8.84
C LEU A 273 35.62 7.13 -10.06
N GLU A 274 36.21 5.94 -10.06
CA GLU A 274 37.01 5.43 -11.18
C GLU A 274 36.22 5.45 -12.48
N GLY A 275 36.86 5.86 -13.59
CA GLY A 275 36.22 5.97 -14.91
C GLY A 275 35.33 7.20 -15.13
N SER A 276 35.01 7.98 -14.10
CA SER A 276 34.22 9.22 -14.23
C SER A 276 34.93 10.47 -13.68
N CYS A 277 35.86 10.29 -12.75
CA CYS A 277 36.69 11.37 -12.20
C CYS A 277 37.58 12.01 -13.30
N ARG A 278 37.61 13.35 -13.31
CA ARG A 278 38.55 14.15 -14.13
C ARG A 278 39.48 15.00 -13.27
N CYS A 279 39.47 14.80 -11.95
CA CYS A 279 40.31 15.49 -10.99
C CYS A 279 41.68 14.79 -10.95
N GLY A 280 42.73 15.45 -11.45
CA GLY A 280 44.10 14.95 -11.68
C GLY A 280 44.56 13.72 -10.88
N GLU A 281 45.38 13.94 -9.83
CA GLU A 281 45.98 12.85 -9.03
C GLU A 281 45.08 12.35 -7.88
N ALA A 282 43.76 12.55 -7.99
CA ALA A 282 42.83 12.18 -6.93
C ALA A 282 42.77 10.64 -6.75
N LYS A 283 42.77 10.16 -5.50
CA LYS A 283 42.60 8.74 -5.21
C LYS A 283 41.17 8.31 -5.54
N THR A 284 41.03 7.44 -6.54
CA THR A 284 39.72 7.00 -6.99
C THR A 284 39.20 5.78 -6.23
N GLN A 285 37.87 5.65 -6.18
CA GLN A 285 37.15 4.48 -5.69
C GLN A 285 36.68 3.63 -6.86
N SER A 286 37.02 2.34 -6.85
CA SER A 286 36.52 1.38 -7.84
C SER A 286 35.04 1.10 -7.60
N ILE A 287 34.30 0.85 -8.68
CA ILE A 287 32.87 0.54 -8.65
C ILE A 287 32.65 -0.93 -9.01
N ILE A 288 32.00 -1.68 -8.14
CA ILE A 288 31.62 -3.08 -8.35
C ILE A 288 30.12 -3.19 -8.13
N ASP A 289 29.37 -3.60 -9.17
CA ASP A 289 27.91 -3.76 -9.13
C ASP A 289 27.15 -2.56 -8.51
N GLY A 290 27.56 -1.34 -8.89
CA GLY A 290 26.95 -0.09 -8.40
C GLY A 290 27.35 0.29 -6.97
N HIS A 291 28.37 -0.34 -6.39
CA HIS A 291 28.90 -0.01 -5.07
C HIS A 291 30.35 0.45 -5.17
N ALA A 292 30.62 1.64 -4.63
CA ALA A 292 31.97 2.18 -4.50
C ALA A 292 32.70 1.51 -3.34
N GLN A 293 33.90 1.01 -3.61
CA GLN A 293 34.74 0.38 -2.61
C GLN A 293 35.41 1.45 -1.73
N ILE A 294 35.26 1.33 -0.41
CA ILE A 294 35.80 2.29 0.55
C ILE A 294 36.72 1.60 1.57
N GLN A 295 37.50 2.39 2.32
CA GLN A 295 38.54 1.86 3.21
C GLN A 295 38.03 1.51 4.62
N SER A 296 36.80 1.89 4.96
CA SER A 296 36.25 1.72 6.30
C SER A 296 34.80 1.27 6.22
N PRO A 297 34.28 0.56 7.22
CA PRO A 297 32.88 0.12 7.20
C PRO A 297 31.89 1.30 7.16
N ALA A 298 30.96 1.31 6.21
CA ALA A 298 29.93 2.36 6.08
C ALA A 298 28.58 1.99 6.72
N GLY A 299 28.29 0.69 6.87
CA GLY A 299 27.01 0.19 7.36
C GLY A 299 25.91 0.11 6.29
N SER A 300 24.78 -0.52 6.65
CA SER A 300 23.70 -0.91 5.72
C SER A 300 22.40 -0.12 5.84
N GLN A 301 22.30 0.83 6.77
CA GLN A 301 21.13 1.70 6.95
C GLN A 301 21.39 3.09 6.37
N PRO A 302 20.97 3.37 5.12
CA PRO A 302 21.23 4.66 4.49
C PRO A 302 20.31 5.78 4.97
N ALA A 303 19.13 5.45 5.52
CA ALA A 303 18.11 6.41 5.89
C ALA A 303 17.71 6.26 7.36
N VAL A 304 17.49 7.41 8.00
CA VAL A 304 16.95 7.54 9.35
C VAL A 304 15.49 7.94 9.25
N ALA A 305 14.60 7.06 9.72
CA ALA A 305 13.16 7.29 9.74
C ALA A 305 12.75 8.13 10.96
N ALA A 306 11.82 9.05 10.76
CA ALA A 306 11.18 9.84 11.80
C ALA A 306 9.65 9.74 11.65
N ASP A 307 8.99 9.22 12.69
CA ASP A 307 7.53 9.09 12.71
C ASP A 307 6.82 10.44 12.58
N ALA A 308 5.61 10.43 12.03
CA ALA A 308 4.79 11.63 11.95
C ALA A 308 4.53 12.24 13.34
N CYS A 309 4.60 13.56 13.47
CA CYS A 309 4.38 14.27 14.72
C CYS A 309 3.62 15.59 14.51
N GLY A 310 2.44 15.70 15.11
CA GLY A 310 1.58 16.88 14.95
C GLY A 310 1.20 17.10 13.48
N VAL A 311 1.66 18.22 12.91
CA VAL A 311 1.46 18.57 11.49
C VAL A 311 2.61 18.12 10.57
N ARG A 312 3.69 17.55 11.14
CA ARG A 312 4.82 17.01 10.37
C ARG A 312 4.51 15.59 9.94
N SER A 313 4.58 15.34 8.63
CA SER A 313 4.49 13.98 8.07
C SER A 313 5.62 13.09 8.56
N ALA A 314 5.49 11.77 8.35
CA ALA A 314 6.63 10.88 8.50
C ALA A 314 7.71 11.26 7.47
N GLU A 315 8.97 11.13 7.87
CA GLU A 315 10.13 11.57 7.09
C GLU A 315 11.22 10.51 7.11
N ASP A 316 11.87 10.29 5.97
CA ASP A 316 13.07 9.46 5.85
C ASP A 316 14.23 10.34 5.41
N THR A 317 15.27 10.45 6.24
CA THR A 317 16.46 11.28 5.93
C THR A 317 17.64 10.40 5.57
N CYS A 318 18.10 10.51 4.33
CA CYS A 318 19.26 9.83 3.79
C CYS A 318 20.45 10.80 3.69
N HIS A 319 21.54 10.50 4.39
CA HIS A 319 22.77 11.28 4.28
C HIS A 319 23.60 10.78 3.10
N ALA A 320 24.05 11.71 2.27
CA ALA A 320 24.71 11.43 1.01
C ALA A 320 26.01 12.21 0.88
N TYR A 321 26.98 11.62 0.19
CA TYR A 321 28.32 12.17 0.02
C TYR A 321 28.55 12.51 -1.45
N GLN A 322 29.06 13.72 -1.70
CA GLN A 322 29.24 14.23 -3.06
C GLN A 322 30.30 13.42 -3.81
N CYS A 323 30.10 13.25 -5.12
CA CYS A 323 31.10 12.71 -6.03
C CYS A 323 31.52 13.76 -7.04
N CYS A 324 32.80 13.82 -7.41
CA CYS A 324 33.34 14.81 -8.34
C CYS A 324 32.93 14.60 -9.81
N GLY A 325 32.09 13.60 -10.09
CA GLY A 325 31.85 13.09 -11.42
C GLY A 325 30.49 12.45 -11.54
N SER A 326 29.89 12.60 -12.70
CA SER A 326 28.73 11.81 -13.11
C SER A 326 29.21 10.41 -13.47
N LEU A 327 28.73 9.38 -12.77
CA LEU A 327 28.84 8.01 -13.27
C LEU A 327 27.93 7.88 -14.50
N THR A 328 28.48 8.20 -15.67
CA THR A 328 27.88 7.81 -16.93
C THR A 328 28.08 6.31 -17.13
N HIS A 329 27.42 5.48 -16.31
CA HIS A 329 27.22 4.10 -16.71
C HIS A 329 26.32 4.14 -17.97
N PRO A 330 26.80 3.71 -19.14
CA PRO A 330 26.74 4.53 -20.35
C PRO A 330 25.39 4.41 -21.05
N LYS A 331 24.89 5.51 -21.63
CA LYS A 331 23.74 5.57 -22.56
C LYS A 331 22.34 5.25 -22.03
N ARG A 332 22.13 4.42 -21.00
CA ARG A 332 20.76 4.04 -20.60
C ARG A 332 20.01 5.14 -19.85
N VAL A 333 20.56 5.66 -18.76
CA VAL A 333 19.93 6.73 -17.95
C VAL A 333 19.91 8.06 -18.72
N GLN A 334 20.99 8.37 -19.44
CA GLN A 334 21.08 9.60 -20.25
C GLN A 334 19.99 9.68 -21.34
N LYS A 335 19.55 8.54 -21.90
CA LYS A 335 18.42 8.50 -22.86
C LYS A 335 17.08 8.83 -22.21
N LEU A 336 16.96 8.66 -20.89
CA LEU A 336 15.73 8.91 -20.14
C LEU A 336 15.66 10.33 -19.59
N LEU A 337 16.80 11.02 -19.48
CA LEU A 337 16.85 12.39 -19.00
C LEU A 337 16.42 13.38 -20.10
N PRO A 338 15.75 14.49 -19.74
CA PRO A 338 15.46 15.56 -20.67
C PRO A 338 16.73 16.11 -21.34
N ALA A 339 16.61 16.52 -22.60
CA ALA A 339 17.71 17.21 -23.30
C ALA A 339 18.08 18.49 -22.56
N GLY A 340 19.35 18.61 -22.15
CA GLY A 340 19.83 19.75 -21.36
C GLY A 340 19.68 19.60 -19.84
N ALA A 341 19.21 18.45 -19.34
CA ALA A 341 19.41 18.11 -17.93
C ALA A 341 20.92 18.15 -17.68
N LEU A 342 21.35 19.07 -16.80
CA LEU A 342 22.74 19.21 -16.36
C LEU A 342 23.27 17.82 -16.00
N ALA A 343 24.56 17.55 -16.26
CA ALA A 343 25.20 16.32 -15.83
C ALA A 343 25.14 16.28 -14.29
N MET A 344 24.04 15.74 -13.75
CA MET A 344 23.84 15.65 -12.32
C MET A 344 24.91 14.70 -11.80
N GLU A 345 25.65 15.15 -10.80
CA GLU A 345 26.60 14.29 -10.12
C GLU A 345 25.82 13.20 -9.37
N VAL A 346 26.38 11.99 -9.37
CA VAL A 346 25.91 10.94 -8.47
C VAL A 346 26.42 11.24 -7.07
N HIS A 347 25.84 10.58 -6.07
CA HIS A 347 26.31 10.66 -4.69
C HIS A 347 26.40 9.25 -4.10
N LEU A 348 27.22 9.09 -3.08
CA LEU A 348 27.30 7.84 -2.32
C LEU A 348 26.37 7.89 -1.11
N VAL A 349 25.80 6.74 -0.75
CA VAL A 349 25.01 6.57 0.48
C VAL A 349 25.49 5.34 1.25
N THR A 350 25.36 5.36 2.57
CA THR A 350 25.76 4.26 3.47
C THR A 350 24.80 3.07 3.35
N ALA A 351 24.97 2.29 2.29
CA ALA A 351 24.23 1.07 2.05
C ALA A 351 25.17 0.01 1.48
N THR A 352 25.55 -0.96 2.31
CA THR A 352 26.33 -2.14 1.91
C THR A 352 25.42 -3.29 1.45
N ARG A 353 25.95 -4.17 0.59
CA ARG A 353 25.29 -5.45 0.25
C ARG A 353 25.25 -6.39 1.44
N PRO A 354 24.35 -7.40 1.44
CA PRO A 354 24.43 -8.50 2.39
C PRO A 354 25.83 -9.13 2.37
N ASN A 355 26.45 -9.27 3.54
CA ASN A 355 27.81 -9.79 3.75
C ASN A 355 28.98 -8.89 3.26
N SER A 356 28.73 -7.61 3.02
CA SER A 356 29.77 -6.60 2.77
C SER A 356 29.69 -5.48 3.82
N ASP A 357 30.84 -4.92 4.18
CA ASP A 357 30.99 -3.85 5.17
C ASP A 357 31.67 -2.60 4.60
N ASN A 358 32.65 -2.78 3.71
CA ASN A 358 33.55 -1.73 3.20
C ASN A 358 33.14 -1.16 1.85
N GLU A 359 31.85 -0.89 1.66
CA GLU A 359 31.34 -0.31 0.43
C GLU A 359 30.20 0.68 0.66
N MET A 360 29.99 1.57 -0.29
CA MET A 360 28.86 2.49 -0.32
C MET A 360 28.12 2.38 -1.63
N ARG A 361 26.80 2.50 -1.60
CA ARG A 361 25.99 2.42 -2.81
C ARG A 361 26.05 3.73 -3.59
N VAL A 362 26.26 3.63 -4.89
CA VAL A 362 26.05 4.75 -5.81
C VAL A 362 24.55 5.01 -5.92
N SER A 363 24.12 6.22 -5.53
CA SER A 363 22.73 6.63 -5.55
C SER A 363 22.44 7.52 -6.76
N PHE A 364 21.33 7.21 -7.43
CA PHE A 364 20.79 7.96 -8.56
C PHE A 364 19.52 8.73 -8.20
N SER A 365 19.21 8.90 -6.91
CA SER A 365 17.91 9.44 -6.45
C SER A 365 17.50 10.77 -7.10
N PHE A 366 18.47 11.66 -7.39
CA PHE A 366 18.22 12.91 -8.11
C PHE A 366 17.89 12.72 -9.59
N HIS A 367 18.60 11.79 -10.26
CA HIS A 367 18.28 11.41 -11.63
C HIS A 367 16.91 10.73 -11.72
N GLU A 368 16.61 9.84 -10.77
CA GLU A 368 15.30 9.20 -10.67
C GLU A 368 14.18 10.23 -10.54
N LYS A 369 14.35 11.21 -9.65
CA LYS A 369 13.41 12.33 -9.46
C LYS A 369 13.15 13.04 -10.79
N GLU A 370 14.19 13.40 -11.54
CA GLU A 370 14.03 14.10 -12.82
C GLU A 370 13.35 13.25 -13.90
N ILE A 371 13.71 11.96 -14.02
CA ILE A 371 13.04 11.04 -14.96
C ILE A 371 11.55 10.92 -14.61
N MET A 372 11.24 10.73 -13.32
CA MET A 372 9.87 10.60 -12.84
C MET A 372 9.05 11.89 -13.04
N ARG A 373 9.70 13.05 -12.90
CA ARG A 373 9.08 14.36 -13.19
C ARG A 373 8.81 14.58 -14.67
N GLY A 374 9.63 13.99 -15.54
CA GLY A 374 9.53 14.06 -16.99
C GLY A 374 8.42 13.19 -17.62
N LEU A 375 7.80 12.28 -16.87
CA LEU A 375 6.83 11.33 -17.43
C LEU A 375 5.66 12.01 -18.13
N SER A 376 5.24 11.43 -19.26
CA SER A 376 3.96 11.72 -19.88
C SER A 376 2.80 11.25 -19.00
N GLU A 377 1.57 11.68 -19.29
CA GLU A 377 0.40 11.24 -18.54
C GLU A 377 0.22 9.72 -18.56
N THR A 378 0.31 9.10 -19.74
CA THR A 378 0.22 7.63 -19.90
C THR A 378 1.32 6.91 -19.12
N GLN A 379 2.56 7.43 -19.15
CA GLN A 379 3.69 6.87 -18.41
C GLN A 379 3.49 6.98 -16.89
N GLY A 380 3.05 8.14 -16.40
CA GLY A 380 2.73 8.36 -14.99
C GLY A 380 1.60 7.47 -14.50
N GLN A 381 0.53 7.35 -15.30
CA GLN A 381 -0.59 6.45 -15.04
C GLN A 381 -0.16 4.98 -14.97
N LEU A 382 0.70 4.53 -15.89
CA LEU A 382 1.28 3.18 -15.84
C LEU A 382 2.06 2.96 -14.54
N PHE A 383 2.93 3.90 -14.15
CA PHE A 383 3.69 3.81 -12.91
C PHE A 383 2.80 3.71 -11.68
N VAL A 384 1.73 4.51 -11.60
CA VAL A 384 0.74 4.47 -10.50
C VAL A 384 0.09 3.08 -10.41
N LEU A 385 -0.30 2.50 -11.55
CA LEU A 385 -0.90 1.17 -11.60
C LEU A 385 0.06 0.08 -11.12
N ILE A 386 1.30 0.08 -11.63
CA ILE A 386 2.35 -0.88 -11.19
C ILE A 386 2.57 -0.76 -9.69
N LYS A 387 2.78 0.47 -9.19
CA LYS A 387 3.06 0.72 -7.77
C LYS A 387 1.88 0.35 -6.88
N PHE A 388 0.63 0.59 -7.33
CA PHE A 388 -0.56 0.15 -6.62
C PHE A 388 -0.65 -1.38 -6.54
N ILE A 389 -0.40 -2.07 -7.64
CA ILE A 389 -0.41 -3.54 -7.67
C ILE A 389 0.62 -4.08 -6.68
N PHE A 390 1.85 -3.58 -6.73
CA PHE A 390 2.97 -4.04 -5.91
C PHE A 390 2.77 -3.77 -4.41
N LYS A 391 2.37 -2.54 -4.04
CA LYS A 391 2.26 -2.15 -2.62
C LYS A 391 0.92 -2.46 -1.98
N ARG A 392 -0.16 -2.60 -2.76
CA ARG A 392 -1.52 -2.71 -2.22
C ARG A 392 -2.23 -3.97 -2.69
N LEU A 393 -2.29 -4.24 -4.00
CA LEU A 393 -3.06 -5.38 -4.50
C LEU A 393 -2.43 -6.71 -4.08
N LEU A 394 -1.14 -6.92 -4.40
CA LEU A 394 -0.47 -8.19 -4.13
C LEU A 394 -0.45 -8.54 -2.63
N PRO A 395 -0.09 -7.64 -1.70
CA PRO A 395 -0.09 -7.98 -0.27
C PRO A 395 -1.49 -8.22 0.28
N ARG A 396 -2.50 -7.51 -0.22
CA ARG A 396 -3.90 -7.65 0.26
C ARG A 396 -4.59 -8.91 -0.25
N VAL A 397 -4.31 -9.29 -1.50
CA VAL A 397 -4.99 -10.41 -2.17
C VAL A 397 -4.24 -11.72 -1.95
N TYR A 398 -2.90 -11.69 -1.95
CA TYR A 398 -2.08 -12.90 -1.97
C TYR A 398 -1.18 -13.06 -0.73
N HIS A 399 -1.28 -12.18 0.27
CA HIS A 399 -0.47 -12.23 1.50
C HIS A 399 1.05 -12.30 1.29
N LEU A 400 1.53 -11.86 0.12
CA LEU A 400 2.96 -11.82 -0.21
C LEU A 400 3.65 -10.67 0.53
N SER A 401 4.94 -10.85 0.86
CA SER A 401 5.82 -9.75 1.23
C SER A 401 5.85 -8.76 0.06
N GLY A 402 5.14 -7.63 0.22
CA GLY A 402 4.90 -6.71 -0.88
C GLY A 402 6.18 -6.20 -1.53
N LEU A 403 6.19 -6.16 -2.86
CA LEU A 403 7.24 -5.48 -3.62
C LEU A 403 7.29 -4.01 -3.18
N LYS A 404 8.50 -3.55 -2.82
CA LYS A 404 8.79 -2.16 -2.42
C LYS A 404 8.72 -1.18 -3.59
N THR A 405 8.60 0.12 -3.28
CA THR A 405 8.52 1.21 -4.27
C THR A 405 9.66 1.19 -5.30
N TYR A 406 10.88 0.85 -4.88
CA TYR A 406 12.01 0.80 -5.80
C TYR A 406 11.82 -0.25 -6.91
N HIS A 407 11.16 -1.39 -6.65
CA HIS A 407 10.86 -2.37 -7.71
C HIS A 407 9.98 -1.77 -8.80
N ALA A 408 8.96 -0.99 -8.42
CA ALA A 408 8.10 -0.30 -9.38
C ALA A 408 8.86 0.75 -10.19
N ARG A 409 9.79 1.49 -9.56
CA ARG A 409 10.66 2.46 -10.26
C ARG A 409 11.63 1.78 -11.21
N THR A 410 12.35 0.75 -10.75
CA THR A 410 13.29 -0.01 -11.57
C THR A 410 12.60 -0.59 -12.81
N LEU A 411 11.42 -1.20 -12.62
CA LEU A 411 10.62 -1.71 -13.72
C LEU A 411 10.18 -0.59 -14.67
N MET A 412 9.74 0.56 -14.14
CA MET A 412 9.35 1.70 -14.96
C MET A 412 10.51 2.21 -15.82
N PHE A 413 11.71 2.38 -15.25
CA PHE A 413 12.89 2.82 -16.00
C PHE A 413 13.31 1.80 -17.07
N PHE A 414 13.23 0.51 -16.75
CA PHE A 414 13.49 -0.54 -17.72
C PHE A 414 12.52 -0.46 -18.92
N ILE A 415 11.22 -0.25 -18.64
CA ILE A 415 10.18 -0.16 -19.68
C ILE A 415 10.34 1.13 -20.50
N LEU A 416 10.62 2.27 -19.88
CA LEU A 416 10.90 3.51 -20.61
C LEU A 416 12.07 3.36 -21.58
N HIS A 417 13.05 2.54 -21.23
CA HIS A 417 14.21 2.28 -22.08
C HIS A 417 13.92 1.28 -23.22
N THR A 418 13.10 0.26 -22.95
CA THR A 418 12.90 -0.87 -23.85
C THR A 418 11.69 -0.72 -24.77
N PHE A 419 10.65 -0.01 -24.33
CA PHE A 419 9.42 0.10 -25.10
C PHE A 419 9.54 1.20 -26.17
N PRO A 420 9.07 0.93 -27.41
CA PRO A 420 9.07 1.91 -28.49
C PRO A 420 8.31 3.20 -28.12
N SER A 421 8.78 4.36 -28.60
CA SER A 421 8.19 5.66 -28.26
C SER A 421 6.72 5.80 -28.70
N ASP A 422 6.35 5.17 -29.82
CA ASP A 422 5.00 5.10 -30.39
C ASP A 422 4.03 4.20 -29.59
N SER A 423 4.55 3.35 -28.69
CA SER A 423 3.70 2.51 -27.83
C SER A 423 2.99 3.30 -26.72
N TRP A 424 3.48 4.50 -26.39
CA TRP A 424 3.02 5.30 -25.24
C TRP A 424 1.75 6.09 -25.51
N SER A 425 0.65 5.38 -25.74
CA SER A 425 -0.67 5.96 -26.01
C SER A 425 -1.71 5.52 -24.97
N ARG A 426 -2.80 6.28 -24.82
CA ARG A 426 -3.85 5.99 -23.82
C ARG A 426 -4.56 4.68 -24.15
N GLU A 427 -4.75 4.40 -25.43
CA GLU A 427 -5.30 3.16 -25.99
C GLU A 427 -4.50 1.93 -25.55
N ASN A 428 -3.18 2.10 -25.46
CA ASN A 428 -2.26 1.02 -25.13
C ASN A 428 -2.06 0.81 -23.63
N LEU A 429 -2.58 1.67 -22.74
CA LEU A 429 -2.28 1.63 -21.30
C LEU A 429 -2.46 0.24 -20.67
N ARG A 430 -3.53 -0.48 -21.02
CA ARG A 430 -3.76 -1.85 -20.53
C ARG A 430 -2.71 -2.84 -21.05
N SER A 431 -2.36 -2.74 -22.34
CA SER A 431 -1.34 -3.59 -22.97
C SER A 431 0.04 -3.30 -22.38
N LEU A 432 0.37 -2.03 -22.17
CA LEU A 432 1.58 -1.58 -21.50
C LEU A 432 1.69 -2.15 -20.08
N LEU A 433 0.59 -2.12 -19.31
CA LEU A 433 0.56 -2.72 -17.97
C LEU A 433 0.77 -4.24 -18.02
N ALA A 434 0.10 -4.95 -18.92
CA ALA A 434 0.29 -6.40 -19.05
C ALA A 434 1.73 -6.75 -19.41
N LYS A 435 2.33 -6.05 -20.39
CA LYS A 435 3.73 -6.22 -20.77
C LYS A 435 4.66 -5.90 -19.60
N ALA A 436 4.41 -4.82 -18.87
CA ALA A 436 5.20 -4.44 -17.70
C ALA A 436 5.24 -5.54 -16.64
N LEU A 437 4.08 -6.11 -16.30
CA LEU A 437 3.97 -7.17 -15.31
C LEU A 437 4.64 -8.47 -15.80
N ASN A 438 4.49 -8.82 -17.08
CA ASN A 438 5.18 -9.97 -17.66
C ASN A 438 6.71 -9.79 -17.65
N THR A 439 7.20 -8.61 -18.03
CA THR A 439 8.64 -8.27 -17.92
C THR A 439 9.14 -8.42 -16.48
N MET A 440 8.34 -8.04 -15.49
CA MET A 440 8.72 -8.26 -14.09
C MET A 440 8.86 -9.76 -13.76
N ILE A 441 7.91 -10.58 -14.20
CA ILE A 441 7.95 -12.04 -14.00
C ILE A 441 9.19 -12.63 -14.67
N GLU A 442 9.45 -12.28 -15.93
CA GLU A 442 10.64 -12.73 -16.67
C GLU A 442 11.94 -12.31 -15.97
N LEU A 443 12.02 -11.08 -15.46
CA LEU A 443 13.20 -10.60 -14.72
C LEU A 443 13.39 -11.34 -13.39
N MET A 444 12.31 -11.75 -12.72
CA MET A 444 12.35 -12.55 -11.50
C MET A 444 12.78 -13.99 -11.78
N GLU A 445 12.32 -14.58 -12.88
CA GLU A 445 12.65 -15.94 -13.30
C GLU A 445 14.10 -16.03 -13.82
N ALA A 446 14.53 -15.08 -14.65
CA ALA A 446 15.88 -15.06 -15.22
C ALA A 446 16.99 -14.85 -14.18
N LYS A 447 16.66 -14.24 -13.03
CA LYS A 447 17.61 -14.00 -11.95
C LYS A 447 17.74 -15.14 -10.93
N GLY A 448 16.94 -16.21 -11.03
CA GLY A 448 17.08 -17.35 -10.13
C GLY A 448 17.17 -16.96 -8.66
N CYS A 449 16.12 -16.30 -8.13
CA CYS A 449 15.90 -16.11 -6.70
C CYS A 449 17.16 -15.80 -5.86
N THR A 450 17.78 -14.63 -6.03
CA THR A 450 18.59 -13.97 -4.98
C THR A 450 18.84 -12.51 -5.35
N ASP A 451 18.52 -11.63 -4.39
CA ASP A 451 18.68 -10.16 -4.31
C ASP A 451 17.73 -9.23 -5.11
#